data_AF-A0A7J6VGC9-F1
#
_entry.id   AF-A0A7J6VGC9-F1
#
_cell.length_a   1.000
_cell.length_b   1.000
_cell.length_c   1.000
_cell.angle_alpha   90.00
_cell.angle_beta   90.00
_cell.angle_gamma   90.00
#
_symmetry.space_group_name_H-M   'P 1'
#
loop_
_entity.id
_entity.type
_entity.pdbx_description
1 polymer ?
#
loop_
_entity_poly.entity_id
_entity_poly.type
_entity_poly.pdbx_seq_one_letter_code
_entity_poly.pdbx_strand_id
1 'polypeptide(L)'
;MYRNAASRIRNLKGLSGKRYPSSGLSGSRCMCSAPAVLKPSNSGGFFSWLTGEKSATLPPLDYPLPGVAVAPTLPDYVEPGKTKITTLPNGIVIASQTSSNPAASIGLYVDCGSVYETPETAGATHLLERMAFKSTANRSHLRVVREVEAIGGNVSASASREQMGYTYDALKTYVPQMVELLIDSVRNPVFLDWEVKEQIAKVKAEIGENNNNPQGLLMEAIHSVGYSGALANPLLAPEAALSRLNASVLEEFVVENYTASRMVLAAYGVDHEELVSLAKPLLSDLPAVPRPEEPKSVYTGGDYRCQADSPSTHVAIAFEVPGGWKTEKDAMTLTVLQMLMGGGGSFSAGGPGKGMYSRLYTRILNEHQDMQSCSAFSSIYNNTGLFGIHATTVSS
;
A
#
# COMPACT_ATOMS: atom_id res chain seq x y z
N MET A 1 -21.54 22.82 -31.13
CA MET A 1 -20.24 22.74 -31.85
C MET A 1 -19.29 22.03 -30.88
N TYR A 2 -18.72 20.84 -31.08
CA TYR A 2 -18.38 20.04 -32.25
C TYR A 2 -18.86 18.59 -32.08
N ARG A 3 -19.15 17.93 -33.21
CA ARG A 3 -19.64 16.54 -33.33
C ARG A 3 -18.49 15.53 -33.29
N ASN A 4 -18.72 14.40 -32.61
CA ASN A 4 -17.91 13.18 -32.73
C ASN A 4 -18.09 12.56 -34.11
N ALA A 5 -16.98 12.36 -34.84
CA ALA A 5 -16.94 11.65 -36.11
C ALA A 5 -16.46 10.21 -35.89
N ALA A 6 -17.41 9.27 -35.96
CA ALA A 6 -17.12 7.85 -36.11
C ALA A 6 -16.76 7.58 -37.59
N SER A 7 -15.54 7.11 -37.86
CA SER A 7 -15.14 6.66 -39.20
C SER A 7 -15.42 5.16 -39.34
N ARG A 8 -16.42 4.83 -40.17
CA ARG A 8 -16.67 3.48 -40.71
C ARG A 8 -15.75 3.27 -41.91
N ILE A 9 -14.82 2.32 -41.84
CA ILE A 9 -14.08 1.89 -43.03
C ILE A 9 -14.87 0.77 -43.72
N ARG A 10 -15.24 1.03 -44.97
CA ARG A 10 -15.88 0.10 -45.90
C ARG A 10 -14.86 -0.87 -46.48
N ASN A 11 -15.32 -2.10 -46.67
CA ASN A 11 -14.72 -3.14 -47.51
C ASN A 11 -14.38 -2.62 -48.92
N LEU A 12 -13.16 -2.93 -49.38
CA LEU A 12 -12.83 -3.05 -50.80
C LEU A 12 -12.20 -4.42 -51.04
N LYS A 13 -12.86 -5.21 -51.89
CA LYS A 13 -12.41 -6.51 -52.38
C LYS A 13 -11.40 -6.33 -53.51
N GLY A 14 -10.31 -7.08 -53.43
CA GLY A 14 -9.72 -7.82 -54.55
C GLY A 14 -8.69 -7.08 -55.40
N LEU A 15 -7.42 -7.50 -55.27
CA LEU A 15 -6.58 -7.95 -56.39
C LEU A 15 -5.40 -8.77 -55.84
N SER A 16 -5.08 -9.83 -56.58
CA SER A 16 -4.25 -11.00 -56.24
C SER A 16 -2.74 -10.72 -56.23
N GLY A 17 -1.98 -11.39 -55.36
CA GLY A 17 -0.51 -11.47 -55.52
C GLY A 17 0.30 -12.00 -54.35
N LYS A 18 0.52 -13.33 -54.33
CA LYS A 18 1.63 -14.10 -53.72
C LYS A 18 1.78 -14.16 -52.17
N ARG A 19 1.70 -15.41 -51.69
CA ARG A 19 1.89 -15.92 -50.33
C ARG A 19 3.36 -15.84 -49.87
N TYR A 20 3.58 -15.41 -48.63
CA TYR A 20 4.68 -15.85 -47.74
C TYR A 20 4.12 -15.95 -46.30
N PRO A 21 4.61 -16.90 -45.47
CA PRO A 21 3.92 -17.30 -44.25
C PRO A 21 4.12 -16.28 -43.12
N SER A 22 3.03 -16.03 -42.40
CA SER A 22 2.93 -15.21 -41.20
C SER A 22 3.54 -15.92 -39.98
N SER A 23 4.51 -15.27 -39.32
CA SER A 23 4.91 -15.60 -37.95
C SER A 23 4.46 -14.49 -36.98
N GLY A 24 3.64 -14.90 -36.01
CA GLY A 24 3.53 -14.40 -34.64
C GLY A 24 3.46 -12.88 -34.40
N LEU A 25 2.25 -12.40 -34.08
CA LEU A 25 2.04 -11.20 -33.27
C LEU A 25 2.75 -11.38 -31.91
N SER A 26 3.87 -10.68 -31.71
CA SER A 26 4.54 -10.59 -30.42
C SER A 26 4.01 -9.37 -29.66
N GLY A 27 3.38 -9.62 -28.52
CA GLY A 27 2.86 -8.59 -27.61
C GLY A 27 3.96 -7.69 -27.07
N SER A 28 3.60 -6.42 -26.83
CA SER A 28 4.48 -5.39 -26.27
C SER A 28 5.09 -5.84 -24.94
N ARG A 29 6.42 -5.91 -24.88
CA ARG A 29 7.19 -6.21 -23.66
C ARG A 29 7.97 -4.97 -23.25
N CYS A 30 7.68 -4.45 -22.07
CA CYS A 30 8.42 -3.34 -21.47
C CYS A 30 9.71 -3.91 -20.83
N MET A 31 10.86 -3.35 -21.20
CA MET A 31 12.15 -3.67 -20.60
C MET A 31 12.75 -2.40 -20.01
N CYS A 32 13.18 -2.46 -18.75
CA CYS A 32 13.99 -1.42 -18.13
C CYS A 32 15.46 -1.74 -18.45
N SER A 33 16.08 -0.95 -19.34
CA SER A 33 17.52 -0.95 -19.56
C SER A 33 18.16 0.25 -18.84
N ALA A 34 19.39 0.06 -18.36
CA ALA A 34 20.23 1.16 -17.87
C ALA A 34 20.47 2.19 -18.99
N PRO A 35 20.67 3.48 -18.68
CA PRO A 35 20.89 4.49 -19.70
C PRO A 35 22.18 4.20 -20.48
N ALA A 36 22.02 3.81 -21.75
CA ALA A 36 23.13 3.71 -22.68
C ALA A 36 23.60 5.12 -23.05
N VAL A 37 24.72 5.56 -22.47
CA VAL A 37 25.40 6.78 -22.91
C VAL A 37 26.12 6.47 -24.21
N LEU A 38 25.48 6.77 -25.34
CA LEU A 38 26.12 6.71 -26.66
C LEU A 38 27.14 7.85 -26.78
N LYS A 39 28.36 7.53 -27.18
CA LYS A 39 29.29 8.53 -27.72
C LYS A 39 28.70 9.02 -29.06
N PRO A 40 28.51 10.34 -29.27
CA PRO A 40 27.93 10.84 -30.51
C PRO A 40 28.85 10.48 -31.69
N SER A 41 28.26 9.90 -32.75
CA SER A 41 28.95 9.72 -34.02
C SER A 41 29.18 11.10 -34.65
N ASN A 42 30.44 11.45 -34.85
CA ASN A 42 30.86 12.77 -35.30
C ASN A 42 30.85 12.79 -36.85
N SER A 43 29.69 13.02 -37.46
CA SER A 43 29.60 13.32 -38.89
C SER A 43 28.85 14.63 -39.11
N GLY A 44 29.41 15.73 -38.57
CA GLY A 44 28.97 17.08 -38.88
C GLY A 44 29.67 17.57 -40.14
N GLY A 45 28.90 17.85 -41.21
CA GLY A 45 29.41 18.57 -42.38
C GLY A 45 29.85 20.00 -42.02
N PHE A 46 30.62 20.65 -42.90
CA PHE A 46 31.22 21.98 -42.72
C PHE A 46 30.27 23.06 -42.14
N PHE A 47 28.98 23.04 -42.48
CA PHE A 47 27.98 23.96 -41.95
C PHE A 47 27.58 23.70 -40.48
N SER A 48 27.57 22.44 -40.01
CA SER A 48 27.29 22.08 -38.60
C SER A 48 28.42 22.49 -37.66
N TRP A 49 29.65 22.57 -38.17
CA TRP A 49 30.79 23.16 -37.44
C TRP A 49 30.64 24.69 -37.27
N LEU A 50 30.06 25.37 -38.26
CA LEU A 50 29.86 26.83 -38.27
C LEU A 50 28.70 27.30 -37.37
N THR A 51 27.65 26.49 -37.19
CA THR A 51 26.46 26.88 -36.40
C THR A 51 26.37 26.23 -35.02
N GLY A 52 27.28 25.31 -34.69
CA GLY A 52 27.34 24.67 -33.36
C GLY A 52 26.23 23.63 -33.09
N GLU A 53 25.30 23.43 -34.01
CA GLU A 53 24.24 22.43 -33.86
C GLU A 53 24.73 21.04 -34.29
N LYS A 54 24.93 20.18 -33.29
CA LYS A 54 25.09 18.73 -33.47
C LYS A 54 23.76 18.05 -33.13
N SER A 55 22.94 17.76 -34.13
CA SER A 55 21.77 16.90 -33.95
C SER A 55 22.20 15.44 -34.07
N ALA A 56 22.17 14.70 -32.97
CA ALA A 56 22.30 13.24 -33.01
C ALA A 56 21.00 12.67 -33.57
N THR A 57 21.04 12.11 -34.78
CA THR A 57 19.88 11.43 -35.37
C THR A 57 19.64 10.12 -34.63
N LEU A 58 18.67 10.10 -33.72
CA LEU A 58 18.15 8.86 -33.16
C LEU A 58 17.27 8.16 -34.20
N PRO A 59 17.32 6.82 -34.29
CA PRO A 59 16.35 6.09 -35.11
C PRO A 59 14.93 6.35 -34.59
N PRO A 60 13.90 6.35 -35.46
CA PRO A 60 12.52 6.39 -35.01
C PRO A 60 12.17 5.14 -34.19
N LEU A 61 11.13 5.23 -33.34
CA LEU A 61 10.81 4.23 -32.30
C LEU A 61 10.41 2.84 -32.85
N ASP A 62 10.20 2.72 -34.15
CA ASP A 62 9.95 1.47 -34.88
C ASP A 62 11.24 0.69 -35.21
N TYR A 63 12.42 1.31 -35.06
CA TYR A 63 13.72 0.67 -35.26
C TYR A 63 14.47 0.50 -33.94
N PRO A 64 15.15 -0.65 -33.73
CA PRO A 64 15.93 -0.88 -32.53
C PRO A 64 17.10 0.12 -32.44
N LEU A 65 17.35 0.64 -31.23
CA LEU A 65 18.46 1.55 -30.99
C LEU A 65 19.79 0.82 -31.18
N PRO A 66 20.66 1.25 -32.13
CA PRO A 66 21.91 0.56 -32.41
C PRO A 66 22.88 0.68 -31.22
N GLY A 67 23.64 -0.38 -30.98
CA GLY A 67 24.65 -0.43 -29.91
C GLY A 67 24.10 -0.76 -28.50
N VAL A 68 22.79 -1.05 -28.36
CA VAL A 68 22.23 -1.53 -27.09
C VAL A 68 22.47 -3.03 -26.93
N ALA A 69 23.19 -3.40 -25.87
CA ALA A 69 23.31 -4.80 -25.45
C ALA A 69 22.04 -5.21 -24.69
N VAL A 70 21.29 -6.18 -25.23
CA VAL A 70 20.10 -6.72 -24.58
C VAL A 70 20.52 -7.94 -23.77
N ALA A 71 20.15 -7.97 -22.49
CA ALA A 71 20.41 -9.11 -21.62
C ALA A 71 19.65 -10.36 -22.13
N PRO A 72 20.21 -11.57 -21.96
CA PRO A 72 19.52 -12.79 -22.35
C PRO A 72 18.19 -12.90 -21.59
N THR A 73 17.17 -13.42 -22.27
CA THR A 73 15.86 -13.63 -21.66
C THR A 73 15.89 -14.78 -20.66
N LEU A 74 15.09 -14.66 -19.60
CA LEU A 74 14.78 -15.79 -18.73
C LEU A 74 14.04 -16.89 -19.51
N PRO A 75 14.10 -18.16 -19.06
CA PRO A 75 13.29 -19.22 -19.64
C PRO A 75 11.80 -18.93 -19.48
N ASP A 76 10.97 -19.54 -20.34
CA ASP A 76 9.51 -19.35 -20.32
C ASP A 76 8.87 -19.70 -18.96
N TYR A 77 9.47 -20.66 -18.25
CA TYR A 77 9.10 -21.01 -16.88
C TYR A 77 10.29 -20.81 -15.96
N VAL A 78 10.08 -19.97 -14.94
CA VAL A 78 11.00 -19.78 -13.82
C VAL A 78 10.25 -20.25 -12.57
N GLU A 79 10.84 -21.18 -11.83
CA GLU A 79 10.25 -21.65 -10.57
C GLU A 79 10.07 -20.47 -9.60
N PRO A 80 8.88 -20.29 -8.98
CA PRO A 80 8.69 -19.27 -7.98
C PRO A 80 9.69 -19.43 -6.82
N GLY A 81 10.30 -18.32 -6.39
CA GLY A 81 11.17 -18.34 -5.22
C GLY A 81 10.41 -18.86 -3.99
N LYS A 82 11.08 -19.62 -3.12
CA LYS A 82 10.53 -20.04 -1.84
C LYS A 82 10.80 -18.98 -0.78
N THR A 83 9.85 -18.74 0.11
CA THR A 83 10.05 -17.85 1.25
C THR A 83 11.06 -18.46 2.21
N LYS A 84 12.16 -17.74 2.45
CA LYS A 84 13.18 -18.08 3.44
C LYS A 84 13.02 -17.15 4.64
N ILE A 85 13.19 -17.68 5.84
CA ILE A 85 13.00 -16.95 7.10
C ILE A 85 14.21 -17.20 7.99
N THR A 86 14.80 -16.13 8.52
CA THR A 86 15.86 -16.15 9.52
C THR A 86 15.44 -15.30 10.70
N THR A 87 15.53 -15.85 11.91
CA THR A 87 15.30 -15.09 13.15
C THR A 87 16.65 -14.71 13.76
N LEU A 88 16.87 -13.42 13.98
CA LEU A 88 18.07 -12.91 14.65
C LEU A 88 18.04 -13.26 16.15
N PRO A 89 19.19 -13.33 16.84
CA PRO A 89 19.24 -13.66 18.28
C PRO A 89 18.43 -12.72 19.18
N ASN A 90 18.18 -11.48 18.76
CA ASN A 90 17.37 -10.50 19.49
C ASN A 90 15.86 -10.60 19.20
N GLY A 91 15.43 -11.54 18.35
CA GLY A 91 14.02 -11.84 18.09
C GLY A 91 13.46 -11.26 16.78
N ILE A 92 14.20 -10.41 16.07
CA ILE A 92 13.76 -9.86 14.78
C ILE A 92 13.69 -10.96 13.74
N VAL A 93 12.61 -10.97 12.97
CA VAL A 93 12.42 -11.93 11.88
C VAL A 93 12.76 -11.24 10.55
N ILE A 94 13.62 -11.87 9.76
CA ILE A 94 13.95 -11.46 8.39
C ILE A 94 13.39 -12.52 7.45
N ALA A 95 12.48 -12.13 6.56
CA ALA A 95 11.90 -12.99 5.55
C ALA A 95 12.19 -12.45 4.15
N SER A 96 12.51 -13.32 3.20
CA SER A 96 12.59 -12.91 1.81
C SER A 96 12.16 -13.97 0.81
N GLN A 97 11.80 -13.51 -0.38
CA GLN A 97 11.48 -14.34 -1.53
C GLN A 97 12.12 -13.74 -2.79
N THR A 98 12.76 -14.56 -3.61
CA THR A 98 13.28 -14.14 -4.91
C THR A 98 12.18 -14.04 -5.96
N SER A 99 12.37 -13.14 -6.93
CA SER A 99 11.44 -12.91 -8.04
C SER A 99 12.21 -12.76 -9.36
N SER A 100 11.53 -12.94 -10.49
CA SER A 100 12.10 -12.72 -11.83
C SER A 100 11.95 -11.28 -12.34
N ASN A 101 11.04 -10.49 -11.76
CA ASN A 101 10.84 -9.08 -12.13
C ASN A 101 12.07 -8.23 -11.72
N PRO A 102 12.33 -7.07 -12.34
CA PRO A 102 13.49 -6.23 -12.01
C PRO A 102 13.30 -5.35 -10.77
N ALA A 103 12.09 -5.31 -10.20
CA ALA A 103 11.76 -4.52 -9.02
C ALA A 103 11.90 -5.33 -7.73
N ALA A 104 12.20 -4.64 -6.64
CA ALA A 104 12.17 -5.17 -5.29
C ALA A 104 11.20 -4.33 -4.44
N SER A 105 10.56 -4.99 -3.48
CA SER A 105 9.74 -4.37 -2.45
C SER A 105 10.24 -4.84 -1.10
N ILE A 106 10.58 -3.91 -0.21
CA ILE A 106 11.09 -4.21 1.13
C ILE A 106 10.18 -3.51 2.13
N GLY A 107 9.70 -4.24 3.13
CA GLY A 107 8.83 -3.72 4.17
C GLY A 107 9.34 -4.08 5.57
N LEU A 108 9.28 -3.13 6.49
CA LEU A 108 9.48 -3.34 7.91
C LEU A 108 8.12 -3.21 8.60
N TYR A 109 7.66 -4.32 9.17
CA TYR A 109 6.38 -4.44 9.84
C TYR A 109 6.61 -4.51 11.34
N VAL A 110 5.83 -3.73 12.08
CA VAL A 110 5.85 -3.69 13.54
C VAL A 110 4.46 -4.13 14.03
N ASP A 111 4.41 -5.13 14.91
CA ASP A 111 3.21 -5.52 15.64
C ASP A 111 2.86 -4.42 16.65
N CYS A 112 2.39 -3.27 16.18
CA CYS A 112 2.03 -2.07 16.93
C CYS A 112 0.90 -1.36 16.18
N GLY A 113 0.00 -0.67 16.88
CA GLY A 113 -1.14 0.00 16.27
C GLY A 113 -2.05 0.60 17.33
N SER A 114 -3.25 1.03 16.94
CA SER A 114 -4.16 1.72 17.87
C SER A 114 -4.61 0.86 19.07
N VAL A 115 -4.49 -0.47 19.00
CA VAL A 115 -4.77 -1.36 20.15
C VAL A 115 -3.77 -1.15 21.30
N TYR A 116 -2.56 -0.66 21.01
CA TYR A 116 -1.53 -0.39 22.02
C TYR A 116 -1.56 1.07 22.51
N GLU A 117 -2.50 1.88 22.02
CA GLU A 117 -2.67 3.25 22.50
C GLU A 117 -3.34 3.30 23.88
N THR A 118 -2.90 4.26 24.67
CA THR A 118 -3.50 4.65 25.94
C THR A 118 -4.29 5.95 25.75
N PRO A 119 -5.12 6.37 26.71
CA PRO A 119 -5.82 7.66 26.64
C PRO A 119 -4.88 8.87 26.42
N GLU A 120 -3.65 8.78 26.91
CA GLU A 120 -2.59 9.78 26.77
C GLU A 120 -1.99 9.79 25.36
N THR A 121 -1.79 8.61 24.77
CA THR A 121 -1.19 8.42 23.44
C THR A 121 -2.22 8.27 22.31
N ALA A 122 -3.50 8.47 22.58
CA ALA A 122 -4.58 8.32 21.62
C ALA A 122 -4.33 9.13 20.33
N GLY A 123 -4.24 8.44 19.19
CA GLY A 123 -3.89 9.00 17.89
C GLY A 123 -2.40 9.01 17.53
N ALA A 124 -1.52 8.50 18.40
CA ALA A 124 -0.09 8.37 18.12
C ALA A 124 0.17 7.51 16.90
N THR A 125 -0.58 6.41 16.71
CA THR A 125 -0.45 5.50 15.58
C THR A 125 -0.70 6.23 14.24
N HIS A 126 -1.79 7.00 14.16
CA HIS A 126 -2.11 7.80 12.97
C HIS A 126 -1.05 8.87 12.70
N LEU A 127 -0.57 9.53 13.76
CA LEU A 127 0.47 10.55 13.60
C LEU A 127 1.83 9.95 13.21
N LEU A 128 2.18 8.75 13.70
CA LEU A 128 3.41 8.04 13.32
C LEU A 128 3.41 7.62 11.84
N GLU A 129 2.26 7.24 11.30
CA GLU A 129 2.10 7.02 9.86
C GLU A 129 2.42 8.30 9.07
N ARG A 130 1.93 9.46 9.51
CA ARG A 130 2.21 10.76 8.88
C ARG A 130 3.64 11.24 9.08
N MET A 131 4.27 10.83 10.18
CA MET A 131 5.67 11.11 10.51
C MET A 131 6.65 10.09 9.89
N ALA A 132 6.17 9.11 9.13
CA ALA A 132 7.03 8.18 8.41
C ALA A 132 7.95 8.90 7.41
N PHE A 133 9.20 8.45 7.32
CA PHE A 133 10.22 8.99 6.41
C PHE A 133 10.48 10.50 6.55
N LYS A 134 10.26 11.05 7.75
CA LYS A 134 10.67 12.41 8.14
C LYS A 134 12.13 12.43 8.58
N SER A 135 12.54 13.46 9.32
CA SER A 135 13.91 13.58 9.79
C SER A 135 14.28 12.42 10.73
N THR A 136 15.47 11.87 10.55
CA THR A 136 16.08 10.84 11.41
C THR A 136 17.28 11.45 12.13
N ALA A 137 17.88 10.69 13.05
CA ALA A 137 19.11 11.11 13.71
C ALA A 137 20.28 11.30 12.71
N ASN A 138 20.22 10.62 11.56
CA ASN A 138 21.30 10.56 10.57
C ASN A 138 21.01 11.38 9.29
N ARG A 139 19.74 11.66 9.01
CA ARG A 139 19.29 12.28 7.76
C ARG A 139 18.23 13.34 8.04
N SER A 140 18.38 14.52 7.44
CA SER A 140 17.26 15.48 7.38
C SER A 140 16.16 14.96 6.45
N HIS A 141 14.92 15.36 6.68
CA HIS A 141 13.79 15.00 5.79
C HIS A 141 14.06 15.35 4.31
N LEU A 142 14.72 16.49 4.02
CA LEU A 142 15.13 16.83 2.65
C LEU A 142 16.10 15.81 2.07
N ARG A 143 17.05 15.32 2.86
CA ARG A 143 18.01 14.30 2.43
C ARG A 143 17.31 12.97 2.17
N VAL A 144 16.40 12.54 3.06
CA VAL A 144 15.57 11.34 2.87
C VAL A 144 14.83 11.41 1.53
N VAL A 145 14.10 12.50 1.28
CA VAL A 145 13.36 12.69 0.01
C VAL A 145 14.29 12.64 -1.21
N ARG A 146 15.46 13.30 -1.15
CA ARG A 146 16.41 13.29 -2.27
C ARG A 146 17.04 11.93 -2.52
N GLU A 147 17.35 11.16 -1.48
CA GLU A 147 17.85 9.79 -1.61
C GLU A 147 16.79 8.88 -2.26
N VAL A 148 15.52 9.01 -1.85
CA VAL A 148 14.40 8.26 -2.43
C VAL A 148 14.18 8.61 -3.91
N GLU A 149 14.09 9.91 -4.23
CA GLU A 149 13.89 10.38 -5.61
C GLU A 149 15.07 10.02 -6.53
N ALA A 150 16.31 10.11 -6.03
CA ALA A 150 17.51 9.87 -6.84
C ALA A 150 17.58 8.44 -7.39
N ILE A 151 17.05 7.46 -6.65
CA ILE A 151 16.98 6.06 -7.11
C ILE A 151 15.67 5.70 -7.80
N GLY A 152 14.74 6.67 -7.94
CA GLY A 152 13.40 6.45 -8.47
C GLY A 152 12.53 5.56 -7.56
N GLY A 153 12.78 5.64 -6.25
CA GLY A 153 12.09 4.85 -5.24
C GLY A 153 10.72 5.39 -4.86
N ASN A 154 9.88 4.54 -4.30
CA ASN A 154 8.62 4.92 -3.67
C ASN A 154 8.59 4.40 -2.24
N VAL A 155 8.31 5.29 -1.29
CA VAL A 155 8.16 4.94 0.13
C VAL A 155 6.73 5.16 0.57
N SER A 156 6.21 4.28 1.42
CA SER A 156 4.89 4.43 2.02
C SER A 156 4.86 3.88 3.44
N ALA A 157 3.98 4.42 4.26
CA ALA A 157 3.64 3.86 5.55
C ALA A 157 2.15 3.54 5.57
N SER A 158 1.78 2.59 6.41
CA SER A 158 0.41 2.22 6.68
C SER A 158 0.26 1.92 8.17
N ALA A 159 -0.78 2.48 8.78
CA ALA A 159 -1.18 2.16 10.14
C ALA A 159 -2.49 1.36 10.14
N SER A 160 -2.54 0.36 11.02
CA SER A 160 -3.73 -0.41 11.31
C SER A 160 -3.92 -0.50 12.83
N ARG A 161 -5.00 -1.16 13.25
CA ARG A 161 -5.30 -1.39 14.67
C ARG A 161 -4.25 -2.27 15.35
N GLU A 162 -3.79 -3.33 14.69
CA GLU A 162 -2.85 -4.30 15.28
C GLU A 162 -1.41 -4.22 14.72
N GLN A 163 -1.20 -3.55 13.59
CA GLN A 163 0.11 -3.52 12.94
C GLN A 163 0.38 -2.20 12.20
N MET A 164 1.66 -1.86 12.10
CA MET A 164 2.18 -0.78 11.29
C MET A 164 3.17 -1.35 10.25
N GLY A 165 3.13 -0.82 9.05
CA GLY A 165 4.00 -1.24 7.96
C GLY A 165 4.66 -0.05 7.28
N TYR A 166 5.97 -0.13 7.10
CA TYR A 166 6.78 0.84 6.37
C TYR A 166 7.38 0.12 5.16
N THR A 167 7.09 0.57 3.95
CA THR A 167 7.49 -0.10 2.72
C THR A 167 8.29 0.82 1.81
N TYR A 168 9.22 0.22 1.08
CA TYR A 168 10.07 0.86 0.10
C TYR A 168 10.11 -0.03 -1.15
N ASP A 169 9.67 0.50 -2.29
CA ASP A 169 9.77 -0.11 -3.60
C ASP A 169 10.82 0.61 -4.49
N ALA A 170 11.70 -0.14 -5.14
CA ALA A 170 12.63 0.38 -6.16
C ALA A 170 13.15 -0.75 -7.06
N LEU A 171 14.13 -0.45 -7.93
CA LEU A 171 14.85 -1.46 -8.68
C LEU A 171 15.78 -2.28 -7.77
N LYS A 172 15.94 -3.58 -8.07
CA LYS A 172 16.78 -4.52 -7.30
C LYS A 172 18.21 -4.07 -7.09
N THR A 173 18.76 -3.27 -8.01
CA THR A 173 20.11 -2.72 -7.93
C THR A 173 20.34 -1.88 -6.67
N TYR A 174 19.27 -1.31 -6.09
CA TYR A 174 19.36 -0.39 -4.96
C TYR A 174 18.94 -1.00 -3.62
N VAL A 175 18.89 -2.33 -3.52
CA VAL A 175 18.53 -3.04 -2.28
C VAL A 175 19.32 -2.55 -1.06
N PRO A 176 20.66 -2.37 -1.12
CA PRO A 176 21.42 -1.85 0.02
C PRO A 176 20.89 -0.49 0.52
N GLN A 177 20.62 0.45 -0.38
CA GLN A 177 20.12 1.78 -0.05
C GLN A 177 18.70 1.72 0.53
N MET A 178 17.85 0.86 -0.03
CA MET A 178 16.47 0.66 0.45
C MET A 178 16.46 0.13 1.89
N VAL A 179 17.24 -0.92 2.18
CA VAL A 179 17.33 -1.53 3.52
C VAL A 179 17.85 -0.53 4.53
N GLU A 180 18.93 0.20 4.20
CA GLU A 180 19.53 1.18 5.09
C GLU A 180 18.57 2.33 5.42
N LEU A 181 17.95 2.94 4.40
CA LEU A 181 17.05 4.08 4.60
C LEU A 181 15.78 3.66 5.35
N LEU A 182 15.22 2.49 5.03
CA LEU A 182 14.02 1.98 5.70
C LEU A 182 14.29 1.72 7.19
N ILE A 183 15.39 1.04 7.51
CA ILE A 183 15.73 0.75 8.91
C ILE A 183 16.05 2.04 9.66
N ASP A 184 16.81 2.97 9.08
CA ASP A 184 17.11 4.26 9.73
C ASP A 184 15.84 5.06 10.02
N SER A 185 14.89 5.09 9.09
CA SER A 185 13.62 5.84 9.22
C SER A 185 12.72 5.29 10.31
N VAL A 186 12.70 3.98 10.53
CA VAL A 186 11.86 3.33 11.54
C VAL A 186 12.55 3.26 12.90
N ARG A 187 13.86 3.02 12.92
CA ARG A 187 14.63 2.79 14.15
C ARG A 187 15.09 4.10 14.81
N ASN A 188 15.51 5.08 14.02
CA ASN A 188 16.12 6.32 14.53
C ASN A 188 15.31 7.58 14.14
N PRO A 189 13.97 7.59 14.29
CA PRO A 189 13.20 8.80 13.99
C PRO A 189 13.56 9.92 14.97
N VAL A 190 13.57 11.16 14.48
CA VAL A 190 13.68 12.35 15.33
C VAL A 190 12.43 13.19 15.12
N PHE A 191 11.62 13.30 16.18
CA PHE A 191 10.35 14.01 16.11
C PHE A 191 10.58 15.50 16.38
N LEU A 192 10.97 16.23 15.34
CA LEU A 192 11.19 17.68 15.45
C LEU A 192 9.86 18.40 15.66
N ASP A 193 9.76 19.25 16.68
CA ASP A 193 8.51 19.92 17.07
C ASP A 193 7.78 20.62 15.91
N TRP A 194 8.51 21.22 14.99
CA TRP A 194 7.91 21.90 13.84
C TRP A 194 7.37 20.92 12.79
N GLU A 195 8.05 19.79 12.55
CA GLU A 195 7.56 18.75 11.64
C GLU A 195 6.30 18.08 12.21
N VAL A 196 6.30 17.81 13.52
CA VAL A 196 5.15 17.27 14.25
C VAL A 196 3.97 18.23 14.19
N LYS A 197 4.17 19.52 14.49
CA LYS A 197 3.12 20.55 14.41
C LYS A 197 2.54 20.67 12.99
N GLU A 198 3.38 20.58 11.96
CA GLU A 198 2.93 20.56 10.57
C GLU A 198 2.05 19.34 10.27
N GLN A 199 2.46 18.15 10.71
CA GLN A 199 1.66 16.93 10.49
C GLN A 199 0.37 16.95 11.30
N ILE A 200 0.36 17.45 12.54
CA ILE A 200 -0.86 17.62 13.33
C ILE A 200 -1.86 18.54 12.61
N ALA A 201 -1.39 19.64 12.00
CA ALA A 201 -2.25 20.52 11.22
C ALA A 201 -2.88 19.81 10.00
N LYS A 202 -2.11 18.96 9.31
CA LYS A 202 -2.60 18.15 8.19
C LYS A 202 -3.58 17.07 8.63
N VAL A 203 -3.28 16.35 9.71
CA VAL A 203 -4.18 15.36 10.32
C VAL A 203 -5.50 16.02 10.73
N LYS A 204 -5.45 17.23 11.31
CA LYS A 204 -6.66 17.98 11.65
C LYS A 204 -7.52 18.29 10.42
N ALA A 205 -6.90 18.72 9.32
CA ALA A 205 -7.61 18.99 8.07
C ALA A 205 -8.23 17.70 7.50
N GLU A 206 -7.46 16.61 7.49
CA GLU A 206 -7.92 15.28 7.05
C GLU A 206 -9.12 14.77 7.85
N ILE A 207 -9.11 14.89 9.17
CA ILE A 207 -10.25 14.50 10.02
C ILE A 207 -11.50 15.31 9.64
N GLY A 208 -11.33 16.60 9.37
CA GLY A 208 -12.41 17.46 8.88
C GLY A 208 -12.95 16.99 7.53
N GLU A 209 -12.09 16.58 6.60
CA GLU A 209 -12.49 16.03 5.30
C GLU A 209 -13.14 14.66 5.43
N ASN A 210 -12.66 13.80 6.34
CA ASN A 210 -13.18 12.46 6.55
C ASN A 210 -14.59 12.45 7.15
N ASN A 211 -15.00 13.51 7.84
CA ASN A 211 -16.40 13.70 8.24
C ASN A 211 -17.36 13.77 7.03
N ASN A 212 -16.85 14.10 5.84
CA ASN A 212 -17.61 14.04 4.58
C ASN A 212 -17.53 12.66 3.89
N ASN A 213 -16.80 11.69 4.46
CA ASN A 213 -16.68 10.33 3.97
C ASN A 213 -17.46 9.36 4.88
N PRO A 214 -18.77 9.13 4.61
CA PRO A 214 -19.62 8.33 5.48
C PRO A 214 -19.17 6.86 5.60
N GLN A 215 -18.54 6.30 4.56
CA GLN A 215 -18.06 4.91 4.59
C GLN A 215 -16.96 4.73 5.65
N GLY A 216 -15.97 5.62 5.65
CA GLY A 216 -14.86 5.57 6.62
C GLY A 216 -15.35 5.78 8.04
N LEU A 217 -16.25 6.76 8.23
CA LEU A 217 -16.86 7.05 9.53
C LEU A 217 -17.66 5.86 10.06
N LEU A 218 -18.43 5.17 9.23
CA LEU A 218 -19.18 3.98 9.65
C LEU A 218 -18.26 2.84 10.10
N MET A 219 -17.14 2.62 9.40
CA MET A 219 -16.19 1.58 9.80
C MET A 219 -15.56 1.90 11.16
N GLU A 220 -15.16 3.14 11.41
CA GLU A 220 -14.66 3.56 12.73
C GLU A 220 -15.75 3.47 13.80
N ALA A 221 -16.98 3.91 13.49
CA ALA A 221 -18.11 3.84 14.39
C ALA A 221 -18.42 2.40 14.82
N ILE A 222 -18.48 1.46 13.87
CA ILE A 222 -18.73 0.03 14.15
C ILE A 222 -17.69 -0.53 15.12
N HIS A 223 -16.42 -0.19 14.96
CA HIS A 223 -15.39 -0.66 15.89
C HIS A 223 -15.56 -0.03 17.27
N SER A 224 -15.82 1.28 17.32
CA SER A 224 -15.98 2.03 18.58
C SER A 224 -17.16 1.58 19.44
N VAL A 225 -18.29 1.17 18.83
CA VAL A 225 -19.46 0.67 19.58
C VAL A 225 -19.52 -0.85 19.66
N GLY A 226 -18.90 -1.56 18.71
CA GLY A 226 -18.91 -3.01 18.68
C GLY A 226 -18.01 -3.62 19.75
N TYR A 227 -16.86 -3.00 20.01
CA TYR A 227 -15.90 -3.45 21.00
C TYR A 227 -15.83 -2.53 22.22
N SER A 228 -15.43 -3.13 23.33
CA SER A 228 -14.90 -2.43 24.51
C SER A 228 -13.44 -2.84 24.71
N GLY A 229 -12.58 -1.89 25.04
CA GLY A 229 -11.14 -2.11 25.21
C GLY A 229 -10.34 -1.72 23.96
N ALA A 230 -9.25 -2.45 23.69
CA ALA A 230 -8.21 -2.01 22.76
C ALA A 230 -8.67 -1.80 21.30
N LEU A 231 -9.53 -2.67 20.75
CA LEU A 231 -10.07 -2.55 19.40
C LEU A 231 -11.12 -1.43 19.25
N ALA A 232 -11.65 -0.93 20.37
CA ALA A 232 -12.54 0.22 20.39
C ALA A 232 -11.78 1.54 20.23
N ASN A 233 -10.45 1.54 20.43
CA ASN A 233 -9.63 2.70 20.18
C ASN A 233 -9.77 3.12 18.70
N PRO A 234 -10.02 4.42 18.45
CA PRO A 234 -10.16 4.90 17.08
C PRO A 234 -8.82 4.78 16.36
N LEU A 235 -8.85 4.38 15.08
CA LEU A 235 -7.65 4.39 14.26
C LEU A 235 -7.30 5.82 13.83
N LEU A 236 -8.34 6.62 13.56
CA LEU A 236 -8.18 8.04 13.29
C LEU A 236 -8.11 8.84 14.60
N ALA A 237 -7.03 9.60 14.76
CA ALA A 237 -6.83 10.45 15.93
C ALA A 237 -8.06 11.35 16.19
N PRO A 238 -8.69 11.30 17.38
CA PRO A 238 -9.83 12.16 17.67
C PRO A 238 -9.37 13.61 17.84
N GLU A 239 -10.18 14.59 17.42
CA GLU A 239 -9.79 16.00 17.45
C GLU A 239 -9.39 16.47 18.86
N ALA A 240 -10.07 15.95 19.90
CA ALA A 240 -9.74 16.24 21.29
C ALA A 240 -8.34 15.75 21.72
N ALA A 241 -7.81 14.69 21.08
CA ALA A 241 -6.48 14.15 21.38
C ALA A 241 -5.35 14.85 20.62
N LEU A 242 -5.63 15.46 19.47
CA LEU A 242 -4.62 16.16 18.66
C LEU A 242 -3.86 17.23 19.44
N SER A 243 -4.53 17.91 20.38
CA SER A 243 -3.92 18.94 21.22
C SER A 243 -2.89 18.38 22.22
N ARG A 244 -2.97 17.08 22.54
CA ARG A 244 -2.05 16.39 23.46
C ARG A 244 -0.86 15.79 22.74
N LEU A 245 -1.03 15.37 21.49
CA LEU A 245 0.05 14.79 20.68
C LEU A 245 1.18 15.79 20.48
N ASN A 246 2.40 15.34 20.72
CA ASN A 246 3.62 16.12 20.59
C ASN A 246 4.83 15.17 20.39
N ALA A 247 6.02 15.75 20.20
CA ALA A 247 7.23 14.98 19.95
C ALA A 247 7.53 13.95 21.06
N SER A 248 7.49 14.35 22.33
CA SER A 248 7.83 13.44 23.44
C SER A 248 6.86 12.27 23.55
N VAL A 249 5.56 12.50 23.30
CA VAL A 249 4.55 11.43 23.27
C VAL A 249 4.86 10.40 22.18
N LEU A 250 5.29 10.84 20.99
CA LEU A 250 5.67 9.94 19.90
C LEU A 250 6.97 9.19 20.21
N GLU A 251 7.96 9.87 20.79
CA GLU A 251 9.24 9.27 21.21
C GLU A 251 9.00 8.16 22.24
N GLU A 252 8.23 8.44 23.29
CA GLU A 252 7.87 7.47 24.32
C GLU A 252 7.12 6.28 23.73
N PHE A 253 6.12 6.53 22.89
CA PHE A 253 5.33 5.47 22.25
C PHE A 253 6.19 4.57 21.34
N VAL A 254 7.12 5.14 20.57
CA VAL A 254 8.06 4.38 19.74
C VAL A 254 9.02 3.57 20.60
N VAL A 255 9.63 4.18 21.62
CA VAL A 255 10.57 3.48 22.52
C VAL A 255 9.92 2.28 23.20
N GLU A 256 8.65 2.41 23.62
CA GLU A 256 7.92 1.33 24.29
C GLU A 256 7.51 0.22 23.31
N ASN A 257 7.08 0.58 22.09
CA ASN A 257 6.43 -0.38 21.20
C ASN A 257 7.33 -0.95 20.07
N TYR A 258 8.37 -0.23 19.65
CA TYR A 258 9.20 -0.58 18.50
C TYR A 258 10.37 -1.44 18.95
N THR A 259 10.05 -2.63 19.47
CA THR A 259 11.02 -3.58 20.00
C THR A 259 11.39 -4.66 18.99
N ALA A 260 12.59 -5.24 19.15
CA ALA A 260 13.11 -6.29 18.29
C ALA A 260 12.16 -7.49 18.14
N SER A 261 11.50 -7.92 19.22
CA SER A 261 10.58 -9.06 19.22
C SER A 261 9.25 -8.83 18.48
N ARG A 262 8.98 -7.58 18.07
CA ARG A 262 7.76 -7.16 17.37
C ARG A 262 8.03 -6.73 15.92
N MET A 263 9.27 -6.85 15.45
CA MET A 263 9.69 -6.40 14.12
C MET A 263 9.92 -7.55 13.14
N VAL A 264 9.37 -7.39 11.94
CA VAL A 264 9.58 -8.29 10.81
C VAL A 264 10.04 -7.50 9.60
N LEU A 265 11.25 -7.76 9.11
CA LEU A 265 11.72 -7.25 7.82
C LEU A 265 11.40 -8.26 6.73
N ALA A 266 10.49 -7.92 5.84
CA ALA A 266 10.08 -8.77 4.72
C ALA A 266 10.50 -8.16 3.38
N ALA A 267 11.05 -8.97 2.48
CA ALA A 267 11.44 -8.53 1.15
C ALA A 267 10.94 -9.45 0.03
N TYR A 268 10.44 -8.84 -1.04
CA TYR A 268 10.10 -9.52 -2.29
C TYR A 268 11.05 -9.06 -3.40
N GLY A 269 11.61 -10.02 -4.13
CA GLY A 269 12.59 -9.77 -5.18
C GLY A 269 14.03 -9.59 -4.72
N VAL A 270 14.34 -9.98 -3.48
CA VAL A 270 15.68 -9.82 -2.88
C VAL A 270 16.23 -11.19 -2.49
N ASP A 271 17.52 -11.42 -2.74
CA ASP A 271 18.19 -12.63 -2.24
C ASP A 271 18.25 -12.62 -0.70
N HIS A 272 18.06 -13.79 -0.10
CA HIS A 272 17.98 -13.90 1.36
C HIS A 272 19.31 -13.62 2.06
N GLU A 273 20.41 -14.13 1.52
CA GLU A 273 21.72 -13.97 2.15
C GLU A 273 22.19 -12.52 2.03
N GLU A 274 21.93 -11.88 0.87
CA GLU A 274 22.13 -10.45 0.69
C GLU A 274 21.34 -9.64 1.71
N LEU A 275 20.03 -9.86 1.83
CA LEU A 275 19.17 -9.14 2.77
C LEU A 275 19.65 -9.30 4.23
N VAL A 276 19.93 -10.54 4.65
CA VAL A 276 20.41 -10.82 6.02
C VAL A 276 21.76 -10.14 6.27
N SER A 277 22.67 -10.14 5.29
CA SER A 277 23.98 -9.50 5.42
C SER A 277 23.89 -7.98 5.60
N LEU A 278 22.91 -7.33 4.94
CA LEU A 278 22.66 -5.90 5.03
C LEU A 278 21.91 -5.52 6.31
N ALA A 279 20.89 -6.29 6.67
CA ALA A 279 19.99 -5.96 7.78
C ALA A 279 20.59 -6.30 9.16
N LYS A 280 21.38 -7.38 9.27
CA LYS A 280 21.93 -7.83 10.55
C LYS A 280 22.79 -6.76 11.27
N PRO A 281 23.74 -6.06 10.61
CA PRO A 281 24.48 -4.99 11.26
C PRO A 281 23.61 -3.82 11.74
N LEU A 282 22.47 -3.60 11.10
CA LEU A 282 21.58 -2.46 11.38
C LEU A 282 20.49 -2.76 12.44
N LEU A 283 20.27 -4.04 12.74
CA LEU A 283 19.17 -4.48 13.61
C LEU A 283 19.61 -5.32 14.82
N SER A 284 20.80 -5.93 14.78
CA SER A 284 21.24 -6.90 15.81
C SER A 284 21.54 -6.30 17.18
N ASP A 285 21.73 -4.99 17.27
CA ASP A 285 22.00 -4.25 18.51
C ASP A 285 20.73 -3.71 19.19
N LEU A 286 19.55 -3.88 18.57
CA LEU A 286 18.28 -3.59 19.24
C LEU A 286 18.09 -4.51 20.45
N PRO A 287 17.66 -3.96 21.61
CA PRO A 287 17.54 -4.73 22.84
C PRO A 287 16.49 -5.83 22.69
N ALA A 288 16.83 -7.03 23.16
CA ALA A 288 15.92 -8.15 23.24
C ALA A 288 14.95 -7.95 24.41
N VAL A 289 13.85 -7.22 24.17
CA VAL A 289 12.78 -6.99 25.14
C VAL A 289 11.71 -8.09 24.98
N PRO A 290 11.24 -8.72 26.08
CA PRO A 290 10.11 -9.63 26.02
C PRO A 290 8.89 -8.98 25.37
N ARG A 291 8.15 -9.74 24.56
CA ARG A 291 6.92 -9.23 23.94
C ARG A 291 5.89 -8.94 25.05
N PRO A 292 5.29 -7.73 25.08
CA PRO A 292 4.22 -7.43 26.04
C PRO A 292 2.98 -8.29 25.75
N GLU A 293 2.10 -8.42 26.74
CA GLU A 293 0.82 -9.09 26.53
C GLU A 293 -0.04 -8.28 25.54
N GLU A 294 -0.71 -9.00 24.62
CA GLU A 294 -1.63 -8.38 23.65
C GLU A 294 -2.80 -7.70 24.39
N PRO A 295 -3.09 -6.41 24.13
CA PRO A 295 -4.22 -5.70 24.70
C PRO A 295 -5.55 -6.42 24.41
N LYS A 296 -6.38 -6.59 25.45
CA LYS A 296 -7.63 -7.34 25.34
C LYS A 296 -8.77 -6.45 24.85
N SER A 297 -9.65 -7.06 24.06
CA SER A 297 -10.89 -6.46 23.59
C SER A 297 -12.03 -7.44 23.76
N VAL A 298 -13.22 -6.93 24.07
CA VAL A 298 -14.44 -7.73 24.21
C VAL A 298 -15.50 -7.14 23.30
N TYR A 299 -16.12 -7.97 22.46
CA TYR A 299 -17.28 -7.53 21.69
C TYR A 299 -18.49 -7.42 22.59
N THR A 300 -19.09 -6.24 22.63
CA THR A 300 -20.30 -5.95 23.43
C THR A 300 -21.52 -5.70 22.56
N GLY A 301 -21.30 -5.39 21.28
CA GLY A 301 -22.32 -4.78 20.44
C GLY A 301 -22.66 -3.36 20.90
N GLY A 302 -23.44 -2.67 20.09
CA GLY A 302 -23.85 -1.29 20.36
C GLY A 302 -24.60 -0.67 19.20
N ASP A 303 -25.03 0.56 19.40
CA ASP A 303 -25.72 1.37 18.39
C ASP A 303 -25.04 2.74 18.31
N TYR A 304 -24.71 3.16 17.10
CA TYR A 304 -24.17 4.48 16.83
C TYR A 304 -25.05 5.16 15.78
N ARG A 305 -25.50 6.38 16.07
CA ARG A 305 -26.28 7.19 15.15
C ARG A 305 -25.71 8.59 15.10
N CYS A 306 -25.44 9.05 13.88
CA CYS A 306 -25.00 10.40 13.61
C CYS A 306 -25.95 11.02 12.59
N GLN A 307 -26.60 12.11 12.98
CA GLN A 307 -27.38 12.91 12.03
C GLN A 307 -26.42 13.79 11.24
N ALA A 308 -26.46 13.68 9.92
CA ALA A 308 -25.69 14.53 9.01
C ALA A 308 -26.62 15.20 7.99
N ASP A 309 -26.19 16.32 7.44
CA ASP A 309 -26.84 16.96 6.30
C ASP A 309 -26.37 16.26 5.00
N SER A 310 -26.99 15.12 4.71
CA SER A 310 -26.65 14.26 3.57
C SER A 310 -27.92 13.87 2.83
N PRO A 311 -27.91 13.81 1.48
CA PRO A 311 -29.03 13.33 0.68
C PRO A 311 -29.24 11.80 0.79
N SER A 312 -28.29 11.10 1.40
CA SER A 312 -28.30 9.64 1.55
C SER A 312 -28.12 9.24 3.02
N THR A 313 -28.80 8.16 3.39
CA THR A 313 -28.65 7.48 4.66
C THR A 313 -27.72 6.28 4.49
N HIS A 314 -26.69 6.22 5.34
CA HIS A 314 -25.72 5.13 5.35
C HIS A 314 -25.94 4.28 6.60
N VAL A 315 -26.02 2.96 6.42
CA VAL A 315 -26.27 2.00 7.50
C VAL A 315 -25.27 0.87 7.39
N ALA A 316 -24.69 0.47 8.53
CA ALA A 316 -23.87 -0.72 8.61
C ALA A 316 -24.25 -1.54 9.83
N ILE A 317 -24.36 -2.85 9.65
CA ILE A 317 -24.65 -3.83 10.71
C ILE A 317 -23.54 -4.86 10.69
N ALA A 318 -22.92 -5.12 11.83
CA ALA A 318 -21.82 -6.07 11.96
C ALA A 318 -21.98 -6.98 13.17
N PHE A 319 -21.49 -8.20 13.04
CA PHE A 319 -21.47 -9.25 14.04
C PHE A 319 -20.04 -9.73 14.27
N GLU A 320 -19.76 -10.15 15.51
CA GLU A 320 -18.48 -10.78 15.84
C GLU A 320 -18.39 -12.21 15.27
N VAL A 321 -17.19 -12.55 14.80
CA VAL A 321 -16.74 -13.93 14.60
C VAL A 321 -15.50 -14.14 15.48
N PRO A 322 -15.60 -14.93 16.57
CA PRO A 322 -14.47 -15.15 17.46
C PRO A 322 -13.37 -15.98 16.79
N GLY A 323 -12.13 -15.86 17.28
CA GLY A 323 -11.01 -16.71 16.86
C GLY A 323 -10.04 -16.05 15.88
N GLY A 324 -10.50 -15.07 15.09
CA GLY A 324 -9.64 -14.22 14.26
C GLY A 324 -8.68 -14.98 13.33
N TRP A 325 -7.52 -14.40 13.03
CA TRP A 325 -6.46 -15.03 12.23
C TRP A 325 -5.85 -16.28 12.89
N LYS A 326 -5.89 -16.39 14.22
CA LYS A 326 -5.41 -17.59 14.92
C LYS A 326 -6.30 -18.82 14.68
N THR A 327 -7.55 -18.62 14.26
CA THR A 327 -8.46 -19.69 13.84
C THR A 327 -8.63 -19.65 12.32
N GLU A 328 -7.59 -20.11 11.61
CA GLU A 328 -7.48 -20.02 10.15
C GLU A 328 -8.72 -20.54 9.42
N LYS A 329 -9.28 -21.67 9.86
CA LYS A 329 -10.49 -22.26 9.25
C LYS A 329 -11.68 -21.28 9.24
N ASP A 330 -11.90 -20.58 10.36
CA ASP A 330 -13.03 -19.67 10.51
C ASP A 330 -12.76 -18.36 9.76
N ALA A 331 -11.52 -17.86 9.79
CA ALA A 331 -11.09 -16.73 8.97
C ALA A 331 -11.28 -17.00 7.47
N MET A 332 -10.88 -18.18 6.97
CA MET A 332 -11.10 -18.57 5.57
C MET A 332 -12.58 -18.77 5.24
N THR A 333 -13.37 -19.31 6.17
CA THR A 333 -14.83 -19.42 5.99
C THR A 333 -15.46 -18.03 5.87
N LEU A 334 -14.98 -17.07 6.65
CA LEU A 334 -15.46 -15.69 6.63
C LEU A 334 -15.11 -14.95 5.33
N THR A 335 -13.90 -15.13 4.80
CA THR A 335 -13.50 -14.53 3.51
C THR A 335 -14.31 -15.10 2.35
N VAL A 336 -14.59 -16.42 2.36
CA VAL A 336 -15.50 -17.05 1.39
C VAL A 336 -16.93 -16.51 1.52
N LEU A 337 -17.43 -16.34 2.75
CA LEU A 337 -18.75 -15.77 3.00
C LEU A 337 -18.85 -14.32 2.49
N GLN A 338 -17.83 -13.49 2.75
CA GLN A 338 -17.76 -12.13 2.22
C GLN A 338 -17.79 -12.12 0.69
N MET A 339 -17.02 -12.98 0.03
CA MET A 339 -17.01 -13.08 -1.44
C MET A 339 -18.36 -13.54 -2.00
N LEU A 340 -19.00 -14.51 -1.35
CA LEU A 340 -20.31 -15.03 -1.74
C LEU A 340 -21.42 -13.97 -1.61
N MET A 341 -21.41 -13.24 -0.49
CA MET A 341 -22.36 -12.16 -0.22
C MET A 341 -22.11 -10.99 -1.18
N GLY A 342 -20.84 -10.61 -1.36
CA GLY A 342 -20.37 -9.62 -2.31
C GLY A 342 -21.12 -8.30 -2.22
N GLY A 343 -21.63 -7.82 -3.35
CA GLY A 343 -22.33 -6.56 -3.49
C GLY A 343 -21.57 -5.55 -4.35
N GLY A 344 -21.93 -4.29 -4.22
CA GLY A 344 -21.28 -3.17 -4.89
C GLY A 344 -22.12 -1.89 -4.85
N GLY A 345 -21.74 -0.93 -5.69
CA GLY A 345 -22.57 0.22 -6.02
C GLY A 345 -23.37 -0.02 -7.31
N SER A 346 -24.60 0.49 -7.35
CA SER A 346 -25.50 0.41 -8.51
C SER A 346 -24.91 1.07 -9.77
N PHE A 347 -23.96 2.00 -9.61
CA PHE A 347 -23.32 2.75 -10.69
C PHE A 347 -21.91 2.26 -11.07
N SER A 348 -21.54 1.01 -10.77
CA SER A 348 -20.27 0.47 -11.24
C SER A 348 -20.32 0.19 -12.75
N ALA A 349 -19.51 0.88 -13.56
CA ALA A 349 -19.46 0.70 -15.03
C ALA A 349 -18.52 -0.42 -15.52
N GLY A 350 -17.94 -1.23 -14.61
CA GLY A 350 -17.03 -2.32 -14.98
C GLY A 350 -17.72 -3.51 -15.68
N GLY A 351 -16.96 -4.30 -16.43
CA GLY A 351 -17.44 -5.51 -17.11
C GLY A 351 -17.62 -6.74 -16.18
N PRO A 352 -17.88 -7.92 -16.76
CA PRO A 352 -17.98 -9.18 -16.01
C PRO A 352 -16.74 -9.47 -15.16
N GLY A 353 -16.93 -10.13 -14.02
CA GLY A 353 -15.86 -10.52 -13.08
C GLY A 353 -15.78 -9.68 -11.80
N LYS A 354 -16.45 -8.53 -11.73
CA LYS A 354 -16.47 -7.65 -10.55
C LYS A 354 -17.45 -8.04 -9.42
N GLY A 355 -18.08 -9.21 -9.50
CA GLY A 355 -19.04 -9.68 -8.47
C GLY A 355 -20.52 -9.34 -8.73
N MET A 356 -20.93 -9.02 -9.96
CA MET A 356 -22.34 -8.71 -10.31
C MET A 356 -23.33 -9.85 -10.04
N TYR A 357 -22.83 -11.09 -9.94
CA TYR A 357 -23.63 -12.28 -9.65
C TYR A 357 -23.59 -12.70 -8.18
N SER A 358 -23.02 -11.87 -7.31
CA SER A 358 -23.03 -12.11 -5.86
C SER A 358 -24.45 -11.97 -5.29
N ARG A 359 -24.67 -12.54 -4.10
CA ARG A 359 -26.01 -12.64 -3.50
C ARG A 359 -26.62 -11.26 -3.22
N LEU A 360 -25.86 -10.33 -2.64
CA LEU A 360 -26.37 -8.98 -2.36
C LEU A 360 -26.59 -8.17 -3.64
N TYR A 361 -25.71 -8.31 -4.63
CA TYR A 361 -25.88 -7.61 -5.91
C TYR A 361 -27.17 -8.04 -6.62
N THR A 362 -27.38 -9.35 -6.75
CA THR A 362 -28.53 -9.89 -7.49
C THR A 362 -29.85 -9.68 -6.79
N ARG A 363 -29.90 -9.81 -5.45
CA ARG A 363 -31.14 -9.70 -4.67
C ARG A 363 -31.48 -8.30 -4.19
N ILE A 364 -30.47 -7.43 -4.04
CA ILE A 364 -30.69 -6.07 -3.55
C ILE A 364 -30.58 -5.06 -4.67
N LEU A 365 -29.43 -4.97 -5.33
CA LEU A 365 -29.18 -3.89 -6.31
C LEU A 365 -29.99 -4.04 -7.59
N ASN A 366 -30.30 -5.27 -8.02
CA ASN A 366 -31.13 -5.49 -9.21
C ASN A 366 -32.64 -5.35 -8.92
N GLU A 367 -33.08 -5.66 -7.69
CA GLU A 367 -34.51 -5.69 -7.33
C GLU A 367 -34.99 -4.38 -6.69
N HIS A 368 -34.11 -3.66 -5.97
CA HIS A 368 -34.42 -2.42 -5.25
C HIS A 368 -33.64 -1.23 -5.82
N GLN A 369 -34.31 -0.44 -6.66
CA GLN A 369 -33.70 0.68 -7.38
C GLN A 369 -33.30 1.86 -6.47
N ASP A 370 -33.93 2.00 -5.31
CA ASP A 370 -33.64 3.05 -4.33
C ASP A 370 -32.35 2.80 -3.53
N MET A 371 -31.74 1.62 -3.67
CA MET A 371 -30.44 1.30 -3.09
C MET A 371 -29.31 1.79 -4.00
N GLN A 372 -28.51 2.73 -3.49
CA GLN A 372 -27.33 3.24 -4.19
C GLN A 372 -26.15 2.27 -4.10
N SER A 373 -25.97 1.63 -2.94
CA SER A 373 -24.94 0.61 -2.73
C SER A 373 -25.34 -0.36 -1.64
N CYS A 374 -24.94 -1.61 -1.76
CA CYS A 374 -25.05 -2.61 -0.70
C CYS A 374 -23.88 -3.59 -0.85
N SER A 375 -23.09 -3.80 0.20
CA SER A 375 -21.89 -4.63 0.17
C SER A 375 -21.63 -5.29 1.51
N ALA A 376 -21.18 -6.54 1.48
CA ALA A 376 -20.66 -7.22 2.66
C ALA A 376 -19.19 -6.86 2.87
N PHE A 377 -18.77 -6.79 4.13
CA PHE A 377 -17.39 -6.56 4.53
C PHE A 377 -16.99 -7.52 5.66
N SER A 378 -15.69 -7.75 5.79
CA SER A 378 -15.11 -8.37 6.98
C SER A 378 -13.85 -7.63 7.42
N SER A 379 -13.57 -7.66 8.71
CA SER A 379 -12.35 -7.14 9.33
C SER A 379 -11.87 -8.18 10.32
N ILE A 380 -10.73 -8.82 10.05
CA ILE A 380 -10.22 -9.95 10.83
C ILE A 380 -8.97 -9.49 11.57
N TYR A 381 -8.97 -9.67 12.89
CA TYR A 381 -7.89 -9.38 13.82
C TYR A 381 -7.28 -10.67 14.35
N ASN A 382 -6.23 -10.61 15.16
CA ASN A 382 -5.53 -11.81 15.64
C ASN A 382 -6.44 -12.78 16.40
N ASN A 383 -7.32 -12.27 17.27
CA ASN A 383 -8.13 -13.08 18.20
C ASN A 383 -9.66 -12.96 17.96
N THR A 384 -10.11 -12.06 17.10
CA THR A 384 -11.53 -11.77 16.84
C THR A 384 -11.70 -11.25 15.41
N GLY A 385 -12.92 -11.11 14.94
CA GLY A 385 -13.23 -10.52 13.65
C GLY A 385 -14.65 -9.95 13.62
N LEU A 386 -14.88 -9.04 12.70
CA LEU A 386 -16.20 -8.49 12.40
C LEU A 386 -16.60 -8.88 11.00
N PHE A 387 -17.86 -9.23 10.83
CA PHE A 387 -18.50 -9.40 9.54
C PHE A 387 -19.80 -8.65 9.50
N GLY A 388 -20.02 -7.91 8.41
CA GLY A 388 -21.18 -7.05 8.32
C GLY A 388 -21.62 -6.74 6.91
N ILE A 389 -22.73 -6.01 6.84
CA ILE A 389 -23.30 -5.48 5.61
C ILE A 389 -23.36 -3.97 5.76
N HIS A 390 -22.87 -3.25 4.77
CA HIS A 390 -23.02 -1.83 4.61
C HIS A 390 -24.00 -1.54 3.45
N ALA A 391 -24.91 -0.60 3.65
CA ALA A 391 -25.87 -0.17 2.66
C ALA A 391 -26.03 1.36 2.66
N THR A 392 -26.19 1.93 1.47
CA THR A 392 -26.49 3.35 1.25
C THR A 392 -27.78 3.45 0.44
N THR A 393 -28.71 4.27 0.92
CA THR A 393 -29.97 4.56 0.25
C THR A 393 -30.29 6.04 0.29
N VAL A 394 -31.16 6.49 -0.60
CA VAL A 394 -31.63 7.88 -0.63
C VAL A 394 -32.49 8.14 0.61
N SER A 395 -32.25 9.25 1.31
CA SER A 395 -33.09 9.65 2.43
C SER A 395 -34.47 10.07 1.91
N SER A 396 -35.52 9.47 2.46
CA SER A 396 -36.94 9.72 2.12
C SER A 396 -37.49 10.99 2.75
#